data_AF-Q9R6U2-F1
#
_entry.id   AF-Q9R6U2-F1
#
_cell.length_a   1.000
_cell.length_b   1.000
_cell.length_c   1.000
_cell.angle_alpha   90.00
_cell.angle_beta   90.00
_cell.angle_gamma   90.00
#
_symmetry.space_group_name_H-M   'P 1'
#
loop_
_entity.id
_entity.type
_entity.pdbx_description
1 polymer ?
#
loop_
_entity_poly.entity_id
_entity_poly.type
_entity_poly.pdbx_seq_one_letter_code
_entity_poly.pdbx_strand_id
1 'polypeptide(L)'
;MQRETQAKFIVFEGIDGSGSSTQAELLYQHFQRQKIPAVLSPEPSNGIIGNLVRETLRQRLRFTTDPVQLNRQLAYLFAGDRHDHLYNEIDGVFKQLAAGI
;
A
#
# COMPACT_ATOMS: atom_id res chain seq x y z
N MET A 1 4.85 -22.46 27.24
CA MET A 1 4.03 -22.20 26.04
C MET A 1 4.71 -21.06 25.28
N GLN A 2 5.47 -21.37 24.24
CA GLN A 2 6.05 -20.32 23.37
C GLN A 2 4.87 -19.65 22.68
N ARG A 3 4.72 -18.33 22.83
CA ARG A 3 3.74 -17.58 22.04
C ARG A 3 4.21 -17.66 20.59
N GLU A 4 3.41 -18.23 19.70
CA GLU A 4 3.59 -18.00 18.28
C GLU A 4 3.51 -16.50 18.03
N THR A 5 4.60 -15.91 17.56
CA THR A 5 4.64 -14.49 17.24
C THR A 5 3.85 -14.28 15.95
N GLN A 6 2.63 -13.76 16.08
CA GLN A 6 1.80 -13.41 14.93
C GLN A 6 2.43 -12.25 14.16
N ALA A 7 2.55 -12.39 12.84
CA ALA A 7 2.97 -11.31 11.93
C ALA A 7 2.05 -10.09 12.09
N LYS A 8 2.60 -8.89 11.89
CA LYS A 8 1.88 -7.63 12.16
C LYS A 8 1.71 -6.82 10.90
N PHE A 9 0.48 -6.38 10.65
CA PHE A 9 0.19 -5.38 9.63
C PHE A 9 0.09 -4.00 10.27
N ILE A 10 1.00 -3.09 9.91
CA ILE A 10 1.11 -1.73 10.46
C ILE A 10 0.85 -0.73 9.34
N VAL A 11 -0.11 0.17 9.55
CA VAL A 11 -0.48 1.20 8.58
C VAL A 11 -0.12 2.58 9.13
N PHE A 12 0.49 3.41 8.29
CA PHE A 12 0.78 4.81 8.57
C PHE A 12 -0.17 5.70 7.77
N GLU A 13 -1.00 6.47 8.47
CA GLU A 13 -1.99 7.38 7.87
C GLU A 13 -1.66 8.84 8.18
N GLY A 14 -2.08 9.74 7.30
CA GLY A 14 -1.97 11.18 7.50
C GLY A 14 -2.17 11.96 6.21
N ILE A 15 -2.43 13.26 6.35
CA ILE A 15 -2.53 14.18 5.21
C ILE A 15 -1.21 14.30 4.44
N ASP A 16 -1.26 14.84 3.23
CA ASP A 16 -0.08 15.12 2.42
C ASP A 16 0.94 15.94 3.20
N GLY A 17 2.20 15.49 3.22
CA GLY A 17 3.28 16.16 3.95
C GLY A 17 3.32 15.86 5.46
N SER A 18 2.47 14.98 5.99
CA SER A 18 2.50 14.58 7.42
C SER A 18 3.74 13.77 7.83
N GLY A 19 4.53 13.28 6.85
CA GLY A 19 5.74 12.50 7.10
C GLY A 19 5.51 10.99 7.25
N SER A 20 4.34 10.47 6.88
CA SER A 20 4.01 9.03 6.96
C SER A 20 5.05 8.15 6.27
N SER A 21 5.48 8.49 5.05
CA SER A 21 6.52 7.74 4.32
C SER A 21 7.87 7.75 5.04
N THR A 22 8.26 8.88 5.62
CA THR A 22 9.50 8.98 6.41
C THR A 22 9.43 8.11 7.66
N GLN A 23 8.31 8.14 8.38
CA GLN A 23 8.14 7.32 9.58
C GLN A 23 8.09 5.82 9.27
N ALA A 24 7.43 5.43 8.18
CA ALA A 24 7.40 4.05 7.71
C ALA A 24 8.80 3.53 7.34
N GLU A 25 9.59 4.33 6.62
CA GLU A 25 10.98 3.99 6.27
C GLU A 25 11.86 3.87 7.52
N LEU A 26 11.75 4.79 8.48
CA LEU A 26 12.51 4.73 9.74
C LEU A 26 12.18 3.48 10.56
N LEU A 27 10.89 3.09 10.61
CA LEU A 27 10.46 1.87 11.28
C LEU A 27 10.98 0.61 10.55
N TYR A 28 10.87 0.58 9.22
CA TYR A 28 11.40 -0.51 8.41
C TYR A 28 12.91 -0.70 8.66
N GLN A 29 13.70 0.38 8.60
CA GLN A 29 15.14 0.34 8.89
C GLN A 29 15.44 -0.11 10.33
N HIS A 30 14.58 0.26 11.30
CA HIS A 30 14.70 -0.22 12.67
C HIS A 30 14.55 -1.74 12.77
N PHE A 31 13.56 -2.33 12.08
CA PHE A 31 13.38 -3.79 12.03
C PHE A 31 14.53 -4.50 11.31
N GLN A 32 15.02 -3.94 10.19
CA GLN A 32 16.18 -4.47 9.48
C GLN A 32 17.44 -4.54 10.38
N ARG A 33 17.71 -3.49 11.16
CA ARG A 33 18.82 -3.48 12.13
C ARG A 33 18.68 -4.55 13.22
N GLN A 34 17.46 -4.92 13.58
CA GLN A 34 17.17 -5.98 14.54
C GLN A 34 17.07 -7.37 13.90
N LYS A 35 17.27 -7.48 12.58
CA LYS A 35 17.08 -8.72 11.81
C LYS A 35 15.66 -9.28 11.93
N ILE A 36 14.67 -8.40 12.10
CA ILE A 36 13.26 -8.76 12.07
C ILE A 36 12.78 -8.62 10.62
N PRO A 37 12.22 -9.69 10.01
CA PRO A 37 11.62 -9.61 8.69
C PRO A 37 10.52 -8.53 8.68
N ALA A 38 10.53 -7.70 7.64
CA ALA A 38 9.53 -6.66 7.44
C ALA A 38 9.45 -6.34 5.95
N VAL A 39 8.29 -5.86 5.51
CA VAL A 39 8.07 -5.33 4.17
C VAL A 39 7.51 -3.92 4.29
N LEU A 40 8.09 -3.00 3.52
CA LEU A 40 7.56 -1.65 3.34
C LEU A 40 6.79 -1.61 2.03
N SER A 41 5.49 -1.29 2.09
CA SER A 41 4.64 -1.19 0.90
C SER A 41 3.76 0.06 0.94
N PRO A 42 3.69 0.86 -0.15
CA PRO A 42 2.83 2.03 -0.23
C PRO A 42 1.46 1.73 -0.88
N GLU A 43 0.45 2.54 -0.56
CA GLU A 43 -0.75 2.72 -1.39
C GLU A 43 -0.76 4.15 -2.01
N PRO A 44 -1.14 4.33 -3.30
CA PRO A 44 -1.51 3.31 -4.26
C PRO A 44 -0.40 2.30 -4.51
N SER A 45 -0.70 1.02 -4.74
CA SER A 45 0.33 -0.02 -4.82
C SER A 45 1.22 0.13 -6.07
N ASN A 46 2.24 -0.74 -6.18
CA ASN A 46 3.06 -0.87 -7.38
C ASN A 46 2.41 -1.79 -8.44
N GLY A 47 1.23 -2.35 -8.16
CA GLY A 47 0.45 -3.17 -9.08
C GLY A 47 -0.17 -2.37 -10.22
N ILE A 48 -0.84 -3.07 -11.14
CA ILE A 48 -1.42 -2.45 -12.34
C ILE A 48 -2.45 -1.37 -11.97
N ILE A 49 -3.32 -1.66 -10.99
CA ILE A 49 -4.38 -0.73 -10.59
C ILE A 49 -3.80 0.50 -9.88
N GLY A 50 -2.86 0.30 -8.94
CA GLY A 50 -2.15 1.39 -8.27
C GLY A 50 -1.39 2.29 -9.25
N ASN A 51 -0.77 1.72 -10.28
CA ASN A 51 -0.14 2.49 -11.35
C ASN A 51 -1.15 3.30 -12.17
N LEU A 52 -2.35 2.77 -12.45
CA LEU A 52 -3.42 3.55 -13.11
C LEU A 52 -3.83 4.77 -12.28
N VAL A 53 -3.95 4.61 -10.95
CA VAL A 53 -4.20 5.73 -10.03
C VAL A 53 -3.06 6.76 -10.13
N ARG A 54 -1.81 6.32 -10.00
CA ARG A 54 -0.61 7.19 -10.02
C ARG A 54 -0.50 7.98 -11.32
N GLU A 55 -0.69 7.34 -12.48
CA GLU A 55 -0.60 8.01 -13.78
C GLU A 55 -1.78 8.97 -14.03
N THR A 56 -2.95 8.67 -13.47
CA THR A 56 -4.10 9.59 -13.52
C THR A 56 -3.84 10.84 -12.68
N LEU A 57 -3.33 10.69 -11.45
CA LEU A 57 -2.98 11.81 -10.57
C LEU A 57 -1.83 12.66 -11.13
N ARG A 58 -0.88 12.04 -11.85
CA ARG A 58 0.18 12.73 -12.61
C ARG A 58 -0.30 13.41 -13.89
N GLN A 59 -1.60 13.31 -14.21
CA GLN A 59 -2.21 13.84 -15.44
C GLN A 59 -1.60 13.27 -16.74
N ARG A 60 -0.98 12.08 -16.67
CA ARG A 60 -0.44 11.35 -17.82
C ARG A 60 -1.47 10.41 -18.45
N LEU A 61 -2.49 10.05 -17.68
CA LEU A 61 -3.67 9.32 -18.12
C LEU A 61 -4.92 10.15 -17.77
N ARG A 62 -5.87 10.24 -18.69
CA ARG A 62 -7.15 10.92 -18.45
C ARG A 62 -8.29 10.06 -18.99
N PHE A 63 -9.14 9.57 -18.09
CA PHE A 63 -10.34 8.80 -18.44
C PHE A 63 -11.51 9.67 -18.90
N THR A 64 -11.64 10.87 -18.31
CA THR A 64 -12.72 11.83 -18.58
C THR A 64 -12.27 13.25 -18.25
N THR A 65 -12.94 14.23 -18.83
CA THR A 65 -12.75 15.67 -18.51
C THR A 65 -13.71 16.17 -17.44
N ASP A 66 -14.75 15.40 -17.11
CA ASP A 66 -15.70 15.74 -16.04
C ASP A 66 -15.10 15.43 -14.66
N PRO A 67 -14.88 16.44 -13.79
CA PRO A 67 -14.25 16.24 -12.49
C PRO A 67 -15.06 15.34 -11.54
N VAL A 68 -16.40 15.35 -11.62
CA VAL A 68 -17.24 14.50 -10.77
C VAL A 68 -17.09 13.04 -11.18
N GLN A 69 -17.08 12.77 -12.49
CA GLN A 69 -16.86 11.42 -12.99
C GLN A 69 -15.44 10.93 -12.70
N LEU A 70 -14.43 11.79 -12.86
CA LEU A 70 -13.04 11.45 -12.56
C LEU A 70 -12.88 11.05 -11.09
N ASN A 71 -13.46 11.80 -10.16
CA ASN A 71 -13.40 11.47 -8.73
C ASN A 71 -14.04 10.11 -8.42
N ARG A 72 -15.17 9.78 -9.06
CA ARG A 72 -15.81 8.47 -8.90
C ARG A 72 -14.94 7.34 -9.45
N GLN A 73 -14.35 7.54 -10.63
CA GLN A 73 -13.45 6.57 -11.25
C GLN A 73 -12.20 6.34 -10.38
N LEU A 74 -11.60 7.40 -9.85
CA LEU A 74 -10.48 7.29 -8.91
C LEU A 74 -10.89 6.53 -7.65
N ALA A 75 -12.07 6.79 -7.08
CA ALA A 75 -12.55 6.05 -5.91
C ALA A 75 -12.64 4.54 -6.18
N TYR A 76 -13.15 4.13 -7.35
CA TYR A 76 -13.17 2.71 -7.74
C TYR A 76 -11.78 2.14 -7.94
N LEU A 77 -10.86 2.87 -8.56
CA LEU A 77 -9.49 2.43 -8.75
C LEU A 77 -8.74 2.28 -7.42
N PHE A 78 -8.88 3.21 -6.48
CA PHE A 78 -8.31 3.09 -5.13
C PHE A 78 -8.86 1.87 -4.38
N ALA A 79 -10.17 1.61 -4.48
CA ALA A 79 -10.79 0.44 -3.86
C ALA A 79 -10.28 -0.87 -4.48
N GLY A 80 -10.17 -0.90 -5.81
CA GLY A 80 -9.64 -2.05 -6.55
C GLY A 80 -8.17 -2.30 -6.26
N ASP A 81 -7.35 -1.25 -6.22
CA ASP A 81 -5.92 -1.31 -5.90
C ASP A 81 -5.69 -1.86 -4.50
N ARG A 82 -6.43 -1.39 -3.49
CA ARG A 82 -6.35 -1.93 -2.13
C ARG A 82 -6.75 -3.39 -2.07
N HIS A 83 -7.81 -3.79 -2.79
CA HIS A 83 -8.22 -5.19 -2.82
C HIS A 83 -7.13 -6.07 -3.43
N ASP A 84 -6.57 -5.67 -4.57
CA ASP A 84 -5.45 -6.37 -5.21
C ASP A 84 -4.22 -6.44 -4.29
N HIS A 85 -3.82 -5.32 -3.69
CA HIS A 85 -2.69 -5.22 -2.78
C HIS A 85 -2.84 -6.12 -1.53
N LEU A 86 -4.05 -6.27 -1.02
CA LEU A 86 -4.32 -7.13 0.13
C LEU A 86 -4.33 -8.63 -0.23
N TYR A 87 -4.96 -8.99 -1.35
CA TYR A 87 -5.39 -10.36 -1.61
C TYR A 87 -4.68 -11.06 -2.78
N ASN A 88 -3.87 -10.37 -3.59
CA ASN A 88 -3.23 -11.02 -4.73
C ASN A 88 -2.29 -12.15 -4.30
N GLU A 89 -2.15 -13.16 -5.16
CA GLU A 89 -1.37 -14.37 -4.88
C GLU A 89 0.13 -14.21 -5.11
N ILE A 90 0.61 -13.06 -5.59
CA ILE A 90 2.02 -12.83 -5.89
C ILE A 90 2.72 -12.31 -4.63
N ASP A 91 2.28 -11.14 -4.16
CA ASP A 91 2.86 -10.39 -3.06
C ASP A 91 1.81 -9.77 -2.12
N GLY A 92 0.55 -10.21 -2.18
CA GLY A 92 -0.53 -9.65 -1.37
C GLY A 92 -0.26 -9.70 0.13
N VAL A 93 -0.70 -8.67 0.86
CA VAL A 93 -0.46 -8.53 2.31
C VAL A 93 -0.83 -9.79 3.09
N PHE A 94 -1.98 -10.42 2.80
CA PHE A 94 -2.39 -11.63 3.53
C PHE A 94 -1.51 -12.84 3.23
N LYS A 95 -0.94 -12.93 2.03
CA LYS A 95 0.05 -13.97 1.71
C LYS A 95 1.34 -13.76 2.50
N GLN A 96 1.81 -12.52 2.64
CA GLN A 96 3.01 -12.21 3.42
C GLN A 96 2.81 -12.49 4.92
N LEU A 97 1.67 -12.09 5.47
CA LEU A 97 1.31 -12.36 6.86
C LEU A 97 1.23 -13.87 7.16
N ALA A 98 0.68 -14.66 6.23
CA ALA A 98 0.64 -16.11 6.35
C ALA A 98 2.04 -16.76 6.28
N ALA A 99 2.98 -16.12 5.58
CA ALA A 99 4.38 -16.51 5.53
C ALA A 99 5.19 -16.06 6.78
N GLY A 100 4.56 -15.37 7.73
CA GLY A 100 5.21 -14.88 8.96
C GLY A 100 6.04 -13.61 8.76
N ILE A 101 5.76 -12.86 7.68
CA ILE A 101 6.41 -11.58 7.35
C ILE A 101 5.47 -10.43 7.71
#